data_AF-A0A1R1XCN2-F1
#
_entry.id   AF-A0A1R1XCN2-F1
#
_cell.length_a   1.000
_cell.length_b   1.000
_cell.length_c   1.000
_cell.angle_alpha   90.00
_cell.angle_beta   90.00
_cell.angle_gamma   90.00
#
_symmetry.space_group_name_H-M   'P 1'
#
loop_
_entity.id
_entity.type
_entity.pdbx_description
1 polymer ?
#
loop_
_entity_poly.entity_id
_entity_poly.type
_entity_poly.pdbx_seq_one_letter_code
_entity_poly.pdbx_strand_id
1 'polypeptide(L)'
;MQLLDSAGLKLHINKCRLGYQEVKYLGHIVTTRGIRPDPEKKASIENATEPKDQAANDTEFKWGKDQEVSFKTLKQKLLTAPLIQYPEWNEAFVLITDASTKGIGAILTQGRDGRDRVICYASRTLQPAESNYSITHLEGLAVVWAIDNFHFYLYGRKFEVITDHIDLK
;
A
#
# COMPACT_ATOMS: atom_id res chain seq x y z
N MET A 1 12.58 -11.45 30.45
CA MET A 1 14.01 -11.18 30.16
C MET A 1 14.88 -12.43 30.29
N GLN A 2 14.68 -13.28 31.31
CA GLN A 2 15.44 -14.54 31.47
C GLN A 2 15.41 -15.46 30.24
N LEU A 3 14.27 -15.59 29.55
CA LEU A 3 14.14 -16.40 28.33
C LEU A 3 14.98 -15.91 27.13
N LEU A 4 15.14 -14.59 26.99
CA LEU A 4 15.94 -14.01 25.89
C LEU A 4 17.43 -14.20 26.16
N ASP A 5 17.83 -14.03 27.42
CA ASP A 5 19.20 -14.19 27.88
C ASP A 5 19.64 -15.67 27.81
N SER A 6 18.76 -16.61 28.19
CA SER A 6 19.01 -18.05 28.02
C SER A 6 19.11 -18.49 26.55
N ALA A 7 18.51 -17.74 25.63
CA ALA A 7 18.59 -17.97 24.19
C ALA A 7 19.78 -17.24 23.53
N GLY A 8 20.59 -16.49 24.30
CA GLY A 8 21.71 -15.70 23.78
C GLY A 8 21.30 -14.48 22.95
N LEU A 9 20.04 -14.04 23.04
CA LEU A 9 19.50 -12.92 22.27
C LEU A 9 19.62 -11.62 23.07
N LYS A 10 20.17 -10.58 22.44
CA LYS A 10 20.28 -9.23 23.02
C LYS A 10 19.18 -8.33 22.47
N LEU A 11 18.50 -7.61 23.37
CA LEU A 11 17.50 -6.62 22.97
C LEU A 11 18.18 -5.34 22.51
N HIS A 12 17.72 -4.82 21.38
CA HIS A 12 18.06 -3.47 20.96
C HIS A 12 17.12 -2.48 21.66
N ILE A 13 17.50 -2.03 22.86
CA ILE A 13 16.63 -1.24 23.76
C ILE A 13 16.03 -0.01 23.07
N ASN A 14 16.79 0.68 22.22
CA ASN A 14 16.34 1.87 21.49
C ASN A 14 15.23 1.59 20.45
N LYS A 15 15.05 0.33 20.07
CA LYS A 15 13.99 -0.13 19.15
C LYS A 15 12.84 -0.83 19.88
N CYS A 16 12.95 -1.03 21.19
CA CYS A 16 11.92 -1.69 21.99
C CYS A 16 10.91 -0.66 22.48
N ARG A 17 9.61 -0.92 22.28
CA ARG A 17 8.52 -0.15 22.89
C ARG A 17 7.82 -1.02 23.94
N LEU A 18 8.16 -0.82 25.21
CA LEU A 18 7.63 -1.56 26.35
C LEU A 18 6.66 -0.70 27.16
N GLY A 19 5.54 -1.26 27.59
CA GLY A 19 4.56 -0.56 28.43
C GLY A 19 3.66 0.45 27.69
N TYR A 20 3.63 0.44 26.36
CA TYR A 20 2.77 1.32 25.56
C TYR A 20 1.37 0.71 25.39
N GLN A 21 0.34 1.54 25.41
CA GLN A 21 -1.05 1.11 25.14
C GLN A 21 -1.32 0.88 23.64
N GLU A 22 -0.45 1.42 22.79
CA GLU A 22 -0.48 1.26 21.34
C GLU A 22 0.94 1.11 20.79
N VAL A 23 1.14 0.15 19.88
CA VAL A 23 2.45 -0.10 19.24
C VAL A 23 2.25 -0.33 17.75
N LYS A 24 3.07 0.33 16.92
CA LYS A 24 3.18 0.03 15.50
C LYS A 24 3.92 -1.29 15.33
N TYR A 25 3.26 -2.26 14.72
CA TYR A 25 3.82 -3.58 14.47
C TYR A 25 3.29 -4.11 13.13
N LEU A 26 4.21 -4.43 12.21
CA LEU A 26 3.90 -4.99 10.87
C LEU A 26 2.88 -4.15 10.06
N GLY A 27 3.01 -2.82 10.07
CA GLY A 27 2.09 -1.95 9.32
C GLY A 27 0.67 -1.86 9.90
N HIS A 28 0.52 -2.21 11.18
CA HIS A 28 -0.68 -2.03 11.97
C HIS A 28 -0.38 -1.33 13.29
N ILE A 29 -1.37 -0.62 13.83
CA ILE A 29 -1.36 -0.15 15.21
C ILE A 29 -2.07 -1.20 16.07
N VAL A 30 -1.31 -1.91 16.88
CA VAL A 30 -1.82 -2.86 17.86
C VAL A 30 -2.15 -2.08 19.12
N THR A 31 -3.44 -2.03 19.47
CA THR A 31 -3.93 -1.39 20.70
C THR A 31 -4.52 -2.42 21.65
N THR A 32 -4.70 -2.06 22.92
CA THR A 32 -5.41 -2.91 23.90
C THR A 32 -6.83 -3.29 23.50
N ARG A 33 -7.44 -2.54 22.56
CA ARG A 33 -8.81 -2.75 22.06
C ARG A 33 -8.88 -3.47 20.71
N GLY A 34 -7.74 -3.86 20.14
CA GLY A 34 -7.66 -4.52 18.84
C GLY A 34 -6.62 -3.91 17.90
N ILE A 35 -6.54 -4.48 16.70
CA ILE A 35 -5.55 -4.13 15.67
C ILE A 35 -6.19 -3.19 14.65
N ARG A 36 -5.51 -2.10 14.30
CA ARG A 36 -5.98 -1.13 13.29
C ARG A 36 -4.94 -0.99 12.18
N PRO A 37 -5.33 -0.73 10.93
CA PRO A 37 -4.37 -0.38 9.89
C PRO A 37 -3.57 0.86 10.29
N ASP A 38 -2.28 0.85 10.00
CA ASP A 38 -1.41 2.01 10.23
C ASP A 38 -1.93 3.23 9.46
N PRO A 39 -2.08 4.40 10.12
CA PRO A 39 -2.48 5.64 9.44
C PRO A 39 -1.55 6.02 8.27
N GLU A 40 -0.28 5.60 8.26
CA GLU A 40 0.60 5.80 7.10
C GLU A 40 0.05 5.17 5.81
N LYS A 41 -0.69 4.07 5.90
CA LYS A 41 -1.35 3.44 4.75
C LYS A 41 -2.56 4.23 4.24
N LYS A 42 -3.17 5.03 5.12
CA LYS A 42 -4.24 5.97 4.76
C LYS A 42 -3.68 7.29 4.21
N ALA A 43 -2.47 7.66 4.62
CA ALA A 43 -1.81 8.90 4.24
C ALA A 43 -1.65 9.04 2.72
N SER A 44 -1.45 7.95 1.97
CA SER A 44 -1.38 8.00 0.50
C SER A 44 -2.68 8.52 -0.14
N ILE A 45 -3.83 8.17 0.43
CA ILE A 45 -5.15 8.61 -0.07
C ILE A 45 -5.49 10.00 0.49
N GLU A 46 -5.15 10.25 1.75
CA GLU A 46 -5.39 11.53 2.41
C GLU A 46 -4.59 12.67 1.76
N ASN A 47 -3.29 12.44 1.52
CA ASN A 47 -2.35 13.40 0.92
C ASN A 47 -2.41 13.48 -0.61
N ALA A 48 -3.28 12.70 -1.27
CA ALA A 48 -3.44 12.79 -2.72
C ALA A 48 -3.86 14.22 -3.11
N THR A 49 -3.03 14.94 -3.85
CA THR A 49 -3.35 16.30 -4.27
C THR A 49 -4.41 16.30 -5.36
N GLU A 50 -5.05 17.45 -5.57
CA GLU A 50 -6.01 17.63 -6.66
C GLU A 50 -5.37 17.21 -8.00
N PRO A 51 -6.05 16.38 -8.81
CA PRO A 51 -5.61 16.08 -10.17
C PRO A 51 -5.47 17.38 -10.96
N LYS A 52 -4.25 17.66 -11.43
CA LYS A 52 -3.94 18.86 -12.25
C LYS A 52 -3.78 18.54 -13.73
N ASP A 53 -3.89 17.27 -14.10
CA ASP A 53 -3.60 16.80 -15.45
C ASP A 53 -4.87 16.60 -16.28
N GLN A 54 -4.81 17.08 -17.51
CA GLN A 54 -5.85 16.98 -18.52
C GLN A 54 -6.00 15.52 -18.98
N ALA A 55 -7.23 15.02 -19.08
CA ALA A 55 -7.50 13.80 -19.84
C ALA A 55 -7.22 14.07 -21.33
N ALA A 56 -6.78 13.05 -22.08
CA ALA A 56 -6.29 13.12 -23.46
C ALA A 56 -7.25 13.72 -24.51
N ASN A 57 -8.45 14.14 -24.12
CA ASN A 57 -9.40 14.81 -24.98
C ASN A 57 -9.37 16.31 -24.68
N ASP A 58 -9.13 17.09 -25.73
CA ASP A 58 -8.91 18.55 -25.83
C ASP A 58 -10.05 19.43 -25.29
N THR A 59 -10.52 19.12 -24.09
CA THR A 59 -11.52 19.82 -23.30
C THR A 59 -10.80 20.50 -22.14
N GLU A 60 -11.07 21.79 -21.97
CA GLU A 60 -10.53 22.60 -20.88
C GLU A 60 -10.87 21.95 -19.53
N PHE A 61 -9.86 21.48 -18.79
CA PHE A 61 -10.06 20.84 -17.49
C PHE A 61 -10.46 21.90 -16.47
N LYS A 62 -11.76 21.94 -16.12
CA LYS A 62 -12.32 22.89 -15.15
C LYS A 62 -12.48 22.22 -13.79
N TRP A 63 -11.59 22.56 -12.86
CA TRP A 63 -11.73 22.22 -11.45
C TRP A 63 -12.71 23.19 -10.78
N GLY A 64 -13.97 22.79 -10.68
CA GLY A 64 -15.04 23.54 -10.03
C GLY A 64 -15.39 23.00 -8.64
N LYS A 65 -16.45 23.56 -8.06
CA LYS A 65 -16.97 23.12 -6.75
C LYS A 65 -17.46 21.67 -6.78
N ASP A 66 -18.07 21.24 -7.88
CA ASP A 66 -18.63 19.89 -8.00
C ASP A 66 -17.55 18.81 -8.10
N GLN A 67 -16.43 19.12 -8.78
CA GLN A 67 -15.25 18.25 -8.86
C GLN A 67 -14.58 18.10 -7.49
N GLU A 68 -14.43 19.21 -6.77
CA GLU A 68 -13.87 19.23 -5.41
C GLU A 68 -14.72 18.40 -4.43
N VAL A 69 -16.06 18.53 -4.49
CA VAL A 69 -16.99 17.75 -3.66
C VAL A 69 -16.93 16.26 -4.01
N SER A 70 -16.86 15.92 -5.31
CA SER A 70 -16.76 14.54 -5.76
C SER A 70 -15.44 13.90 -5.34
N PHE A 71 -14.33 14.62 -5.48
CA PHE A 71 -13.00 14.17 -5.06
C PHE A 71 -12.92 13.94 -3.56
N LYS A 72 -13.43 14.88 -2.75
CA LYS A 72 -13.54 14.71 -1.30
C LYS A 72 -14.42 13.53 -0.92
N THR A 73 -15.53 13.34 -1.62
CA THR A 73 -16.45 12.21 -1.39
C THR A 73 -15.79 10.88 -1.71
N LEU A 74 -15.02 10.79 -2.80
CA LEU A 74 -14.26 9.59 -3.15
C LEU A 74 -13.15 9.32 -2.14
N LYS A 75 -12.38 10.33 -1.75
CA LYS A 75 -11.41 10.21 -0.65
C LYS A 75 -12.07 9.71 0.63
N GLN A 76 -13.20 10.31 1.02
CA GLN A 76 -13.98 9.88 2.18
C GLN A 76 -14.42 8.43 2.01
N LYS A 77 -15.02 8.03 0.89
CA LYS A 77 -15.46 6.64 0.66
C LYS A 77 -14.30 5.63 0.64
N LEU A 78 -13.13 6.03 0.17
CA LEU A 78 -11.91 5.21 0.24
C LEU A 78 -11.36 5.09 1.68
N LEU A 79 -11.57 6.13 2.50
CA LEU A 79 -11.13 6.18 3.91
C LEU A 79 -12.16 5.60 4.90
N THR A 80 -13.44 5.58 4.54
CA THR A 80 -14.55 5.10 5.38
C THR A 80 -14.78 3.62 5.08
N ALA A 81 -14.62 2.77 6.10
CA ALA A 81 -14.71 1.31 6.04
C ALA A 81 -16.02 0.83 5.36
N PRO A 82 -15.99 -0.27 4.55
CA PRO A 82 -15.32 -1.54 4.88
C PRO A 82 -14.28 -2.03 3.86
N LEU A 83 -13.47 -1.14 3.27
CA LEU A 83 -12.56 -1.53 2.17
C LEU A 83 -11.18 -2.04 2.61
N ILE A 84 -10.64 -1.65 3.77
CA ILE A 84 -9.37 -2.18 4.30
C ILE A 84 -9.66 -3.23 5.37
N GLN A 85 -9.47 -4.50 5.02
CA GLN A 85 -9.73 -5.63 5.91
C GLN A 85 -8.45 -6.18 6.55
N TYR A 86 -8.62 -6.82 7.69
CA TYR A 86 -7.52 -7.57 8.31
C TYR A 86 -7.21 -8.80 7.43
N PRO A 87 -5.92 -9.11 7.19
CA PRO A 87 -5.57 -10.24 6.36
C PRO A 87 -5.95 -11.56 7.03
N GLU A 88 -6.55 -12.46 6.27
CA GLU A 88 -6.72 -13.86 6.66
C GLU A 88 -5.44 -14.63 6.32
N TRP A 89 -4.64 -14.95 7.33
CA TRP A 89 -3.27 -15.50 7.11
C TRP A 89 -3.22 -16.87 6.42
N ASN A 90 -4.35 -17.56 6.32
CA ASN A 90 -4.48 -18.84 5.63
C ASN A 90 -4.84 -18.70 4.14
N GLU A 91 -5.15 -17.48 3.68
CA GLU A 91 -5.48 -17.21 2.28
C GLU A 91 -4.27 -16.67 1.52
N ALA A 92 -4.19 -17.00 0.23
CA ALA A 92 -3.16 -16.48 -0.66
C ALA A 92 -3.35 -14.98 -0.89
N PHE A 93 -2.24 -14.24 -0.89
CA PHE A 93 -2.24 -12.83 -1.23
C PHE A 93 -2.15 -12.65 -2.73
N VAL A 94 -2.82 -11.61 -3.23
CA VAL A 94 -2.73 -11.14 -4.61
C VAL A 94 -2.17 -9.72 -4.59
N LEU A 95 -1.02 -9.55 -5.22
CA LEU A 95 -0.35 -8.28 -5.39
C LEU A 95 -0.64 -7.73 -6.79
N ILE A 96 -1.34 -6.61 -6.86
CA ILE A 96 -1.63 -5.93 -8.11
C ILE A 96 -0.70 -4.73 -8.21
N THR A 97 0.03 -4.59 -9.31
CA THR A 97 0.96 -3.47 -9.54
C THR A 97 0.65 -2.77 -10.84
N ASP A 98 0.90 -1.46 -10.85
CA ASP A 98 0.73 -0.59 -12.02
C ASP A 98 1.85 0.44 -12.02
N ALA A 99 2.46 0.69 -13.18
CA ALA A 99 3.48 1.71 -13.35
C ALA A 99 3.10 2.69 -14.46
N SER A 100 3.41 3.96 -14.21
CA SER A 100 3.26 5.03 -15.19
C SER A 100 4.54 5.83 -15.27
N THR A 101 4.64 6.69 -16.29
CA THR A 101 5.76 7.64 -16.44
C THR A 101 5.85 8.69 -15.31
N LYS A 102 4.84 8.75 -14.42
CA LYS A 102 4.78 9.70 -13.30
C LYS A 102 4.99 9.03 -11.94
N GLY A 103 4.57 7.78 -11.78
CA GLY A 103 4.55 7.10 -10.49
C GLY A 103 4.24 5.63 -10.61
N ILE A 104 4.47 4.91 -9.50
CA ILE A 104 4.17 3.50 -9.35
C ILE A 104 3.13 3.32 -8.24
N GLY A 105 2.24 2.35 -8.45
CA GLY A 105 1.18 1.99 -7.53
C GLY A 105 1.12 0.49 -7.31
N ALA A 106 0.65 0.10 -6.13
CA ALA A 106 0.41 -1.29 -5.81
C ALA A 106 -0.75 -1.47 -4.82
N ILE A 107 -1.48 -2.58 -4.97
CA ILE A 107 -2.61 -2.96 -4.14
C ILE A 107 -2.39 -4.40 -3.68
N LEU A 108 -2.44 -4.61 -2.37
CA LEU A 108 -2.42 -5.94 -1.76
C LEU A 108 -3.85 -6.36 -1.42
N THR A 109 -4.28 -7.49 -1.95
CA THR A 109 -5.64 -8.01 -1.77
C THR A 109 -5.66 -9.50 -1.39
N GLN A 110 -6.80 -9.95 -0.88
CA GLN A 110 -7.11 -11.37 -0.66
C GLN A 110 -8.51 -11.69 -1.19
N GLY A 111 -8.60 -12.75 -2.00
CA GLY A 111 -9.86 -13.19 -2.60
C GLY A 111 -9.64 -13.92 -3.91
N ARG A 112 -10.76 -14.40 -4.49
CA ARG A 112 -10.88 -14.84 -5.88
C ARG A 112 -12.23 -14.35 -6.41
N ASP A 113 -12.28 -14.03 -7.70
CA ASP A 113 -13.49 -13.75 -8.47
C ASP A 113 -14.37 -12.62 -7.91
N GLY A 114 -13.95 -11.36 -8.12
CA GLY A 114 -14.82 -10.19 -7.97
C GLY A 114 -15.20 -9.82 -6.53
N ARG A 115 -14.56 -10.43 -5.53
CA ARG A 115 -14.72 -10.13 -4.09
C ARG A 115 -13.38 -9.82 -3.40
N ASP A 116 -12.44 -9.24 -4.12
CA ASP A 116 -11.11 -8.99 -3.60
C ASP A 116 -11.19 -8.00 -2.43
N ARG A 117 -10.79 -8.50 -1.26
CA ARG A 117 -10.71 -7.72 -0.04
C ARG A 117 -9.39 -6.99 -0.04
N VAL A 118 -9.44 -5.66 -0.05
CA VAL A 118 -8.21 -4.88 -0.03
C VAL A 118 -7.63 -4.87 1.37
N ILE A 119 -6.33 -5.13 1.46
CA ILE A 119 -5.57 -5.18 2.71
C ILE A 119 -4.70 -3.95 2.82
N CYS A 120 -4.11 -3.52 1.69
CA CYS A 120 -3.25 -2.36 1.66
C CYS A 120 -3.19 -1.73 0.28
N TYR A 121 -3.05 -0.41 0.26
CA TYR A 121 -2.63 0.35 -0.90
C TYR A 121 -1.22 0.90 -0.65
N ALA A 122 -0.44 1.04 -1.70
CA ALA A 122 0.81 1.79 -1.69
C ALA A 122 0.94 2.52 -3.02
N SER A 123 1.42 3.76 -2.97
CA SER A 123 1.80 4.50 -4.18
C SER A 123 2.94 5.45 -3.88
N ARG A 124 3.77 5.73 -4.89
CA ARG A 124 4.77 6.80 -4.83
C ARG A 124 5.06 7.39 -6.20
N THR A 125 5.48 8.64 -6.21
CA THR A 125 6.04 9.30 -7.39
C THR A 125 7.42 8.73 -7.71
N LEU A 126 7.77 8.72 -9.01
CA LEU A 126 9.10 8.31 -9.46
C LEU A 126 10.17 9.30 -8.99
N GLN A 127 11.35 8.78 -8.65
CA GLN A 127 12.54 9.61 -8.46
C GLN A 127 13.06 10.11 -9.82
N PRO A 128 13.79 11.24 -9.86
CA PRO A 128 14.35 11.78 -11.11
C PRO A 128 15.26 10.80 -11.88
N ALA A 129 15.88 9.85 -11.19
CA ALA A 129 16.64 8.79 -11.84
C ALA A 129 15.74 7.74 -12.50
N GLU A 130 14.66 7.36 -11.81
CA GLU A 130 13.69 6.35 -12.25
C GLU A 130 12.81 6.86 -13.40
N SER A 131 12.58 8.17 -13.51
CA SER A 131 11.81 8.75 -14.62
C SER A 131 12.47 8.58 -16.00
N ASN A 132 13.74 8.18 -16.04
CA ASN A 132 14.45 7.87 -17.28
C ASN A 132 14.31 6.40 -17.71
N TYR A 133 13.66 5.56 -16.90
CA TYR A 133 13.46 4.15 -17.20
C TYR A 133 12.38 3.96 -18.27
N SER A 134 12.55 2.94 -19.11
CA SER A 134 11.48 2.53 -20.02
C SER A 134 10.30 1.96 -19.24
N ILE A 135 9.11 1.95 -19.84
CA ILE A 135 7.90 1.45 -19.18
C ILE A 135 8.08 0.01 -18.64
N THR A 136 8.80 -0.84 -19.36
CA THR A 136 9.14 -2.20 -18.92
C THR A 136 9.95 -2.25 -17.63
N HIS A 137 10.93 -1.36 -17.50
CA HIS A 137 11.73 -1.27 -16.28
C HIS A 137 10.92 -0.65 -15.12
N LEU A 138 9.99 0.26 -15.42
CA LEU A 138 9.10 0.86 -14.43
C LEU A 138 8.12 -0.17 -13.85
N GLU A 139 7.57 -1.05 -14.69
CA GLU A 139 6.73 -2.16 -14.24
C GLU A 139 7.50 -3.14 -13.34
N GLY A 140 8.71 -3.55 -13.76
CA GLY A 140 9.57 -4.38 -12.91
C GLY A 140 9.93 -3.69 -11.59
N LEU A 141 10.21 -2.39 -11.62
CA LEU A 141 10.45 -1.57 -10.43
C LEU A 141 9.21 -1.53 -9.53
N ALA A 142 8.00 -1.40 -10.10
CA ALA A 142 6.75 -1.40 -9.36
C ALA A 142 6.57 -2.72 -8.59
N VAL A 143 6.83 -3.86 -9.23
CA VAL A 143 6.77 -5.18 -8.58
C VAL A 143 7.77 -5.29 -7.43
N VAL A 144 9.04 -4.99 -7.68
CA VAL A 144 10.10 -5.10 -6.65
C VAL A 144 9.82 -4.17 -5.47
N TRP A 145 9.46 -2.92 -5.76
CA TRP A 145 9.12 -1.93 -4.74
C TRP A 145 7.88 -2.35 -3.95
N ALA A 146 6.86 -2.90 -4.61
CA ALA A 146 5.64 -3.34 -3.95
C ALA A 146 5.89 -4.56 -3.04
N ILE A 147 6.74 -5.50 -3.46
CA ILE A 147 7.16 -6.64 -2.63
C ILE A 147 7.91 -6.15 -1.38
N ASP A 148 8.79 -5.16 -1.52
CA ASP A 148 9.50 -4.57 -0.39
C ASP A 148 8.55 -3.84 0.58
N ASN A 149 7.61 -3.05 0.05
CA ASN A 149 6.60 -2.34 0.84
C ASN A 149 5.68 -3.30 1.60
N PHE A 150 5.32 -4.41 0.97
CA PHE A 150 4.43 -5.42 1.54
C PHE A 150 5.18 -6.64 2.10
N HIS A 151 6.49 -6.52 2.34
CA HIS A 151 7.35 -7.60 2.80
C HIS A 151 6.78 -8.31 4.04
N PHE A 152 6.20 -7.55 4.98
CA PHE A 152 5.58 -8.09 6.19
C PHE A 152 4.43 -9.10 5.94
N TYR A 153 3.75 -8.98 4.80
CA TYR A 153 2.67 -9.89 4.39
C TYR A 153 3.19 -11.02 3.50
N LEU A 154 4.10 -10.70 2.58
CA LEU A 154 4.52 -11.62 1.52
C LEU A 154 5.68 -12.54 1.90
N TYR A 155 6.49 -12.15 2.88
CA TYR A 155 7.70 -12.90 3.25
C TYR A 155 7.39 -14.35 3.68
N GLY A 156 8.05 -15.31 3.03
CA GLY A 156 7.91 -16.74 3.31
C GLY A 156 6.59 -17.35 2.84
N ARG A 157 5.77 -16.63 2.07
CA ARG A 157 4.46 -17.10 1.58
C ARG A 157 4.43 -17.16 0.06
N LYS A 158 3.53 -18.01 -0.47
CA LYS A 158 3.16 -17.98 -1.88
C LYS A 158 2.11 -16.89 -2.08
N PHE A 159 2.31 -16.08 -3.10
CA PHE A 159 1.38 -15.02 -3.51
C PHE A 159 1.37 -14.93 -5.03
N GLU A 160 0.32 -14.31 -5.57
CA GLU A 160 0.17 -14.06 -6.99
C GLU A 160 0.47 -12.60 -7.28
N VAL A 161 1.13 -12.31 -8.42
CA VAL A 161 1.38 -10.95 -8.90
C VAL A 161 0.58 -10.74 -10.17
N ILE A 162 -0.22 -9.68 -10.20
CA ILE A 162 -0.98 -9.24 -11.36
C ILE A 162 -0.39 -7.90 -11.81
N THR A 163 0.14 -7.89 -13.03
CA THR A 163 0.59 -6.69 -13.77
C THR A 163 -0.03 -6.76 -15.16
N ASP A 164 -0.32 -5.61 -15.74
CA ASP A 164 -0.82 -5.48 -17.12
C ASP A 164 0.30 -5.59 -18.16
N HIS A 165 1.57 -5.70 -17.75
CA HIS A 165 2.67 -5.86 -18.67
C HIS A 165 2.82 -7.29 -19.20
N ILE A 166 2.58 -7.44 -20.50
CA ILE A 166 2.69 -8.70 -21.26
C ILE A 166 4.06 -9.40 -21.14
N ASP A 167 5.16 -8.66 -20.93
CA ASP A 167 6.53 -9.22 -20.90
C ASP A 167 6.93 -9.81 -19.53
N LEU A 168 6.06 -9.72 -18.52
CA LEU A 168 6.25 -10.32 -17.20
C LEU A 168 5.41 -11.59 -16.98
N LYS A 169 4.68 -12.06 -18.00
CA LYS A 169 3.92 -13.32 -18.00
C LYS A 169 4.74 -14.54 -18.42
#